data_AF-A0A3A6MXS8-F1
#
_entry.id   AF-A0A3A6MXS8-F1
#
_cell.length_a   1.000
_cell.length_b   1.000
_cell.length_c   1.000
_cell.angle_alpha   90.00
_cell.angle_beta   90.00
_cell.angle_gamma   90.00
#
_symmetry.space_group_name_H-M   'P 1'
#
loop_
_entity.id
_entity.type
_entity.pdbx_description
1 polymer ?
#
loop_
_entity_poly.entity_id
_entity_poly.type
_entity_poly.pdbx_seq_one_letter_code
_entity_poly.pdbx_strand_id
1 'polypeptide(L)'
;MTREEAFVIDFPRAIRICGQVIGIAAAIGAICLFAVLLYFNPYVKAEPGTDTSLTVLLMVAAAVFGIVASVKARPFWILIVFFVSFFPIGFYFLGTPGIFKWIGVCNIGFLVSAVLMRVGNCLKLQKEQGEKTSSGL
;
A
#
# COMPACT_ATOMS: atom_id res chain seq x y z
N MET A 1 39.70 -12.63 -5.32
CA MET A 1 38.25 -12.91 -5.47
C MET A 1 37.51 -12.04 -4.45
N THR A 2 37.26 -10.78 -4.82
CA THR A 2 36.85 -9.70 -3.92
C THR A 2 35.33 -9.64 -3.78
N ARG A 3 34.85 -9.48 -2.54
CA ARG A 3 33.43 -9.50 -2.12
C ARG A 3 32.64 -8.22 -2.49
N GLU A 4 33.08 -7.47 -3.50
CA GLU A 4 32.48 -6.16 -3.83
C GLU A 4 31.32 -6.23 -4.83
N GLU A 5 31.06 -7.40 -5.43
CA GLU A 5 29.94 -7.64 -6.37
C GLU A 5 28.57 -7.81 -5.66
N ALA A 6 28.52 -7.78 -4.31
CA ALA A 6 27.36 -8.26 -3.56
C ALA A 6 26.20 -7.25 -3.40
N PHE A 7 26.32 -6.03 -3.92
CA PHE A 7 25.25 -5.01 -3.85
C PHE A 7 24.97 -4.36 -5.20
N VAL A 8 24.94 -5.15 -6.28
CA VAL A 8 24.27 -4.70 -7.50
C VAL A 8 22.77 -4.82 -7.23
N ILE A 9 22.19 -3.76 -6.65
CA ILE A 9 20.72 -3.64 -6.56
C ILE A 9 20.19 -3.68 -7.99
N ASP A 10 19.52 -4.78 -8.35
CA ASP A 10 18.78 -4.85 -9.59
C ASP A 10 17.66 -3.80 -9.54
N PHE A 11 17.81 -2.72 -10.33
CA PHE A 11 16.94 -1.56 -10.30
C PHE A 11 15.43 -1.87 -10.35
N PRO A 12 14.95 -2.82 -11.20
CA PRO A 12 13.54 -3.24 -11.20
C PRO A 12 13.10 -3.87 -9.89
N ARG A 13 13.99 -4.63 -9.23
CA ARG A 13 13.73 -5.26 -7.94
C ARG A 13 13.65 -4.21 -6.82
N ALA A 14 14.52 -3.20 -6.86
CA ALA A 14 14.52 -2.08 -5.92
C ALA A 14 13.18 -1.34 -5.92
N ILE A 15 12.73 -0.91 -7.11
CA ILE A 15 11.46 -0.19 -7.29
C ILE A 15 10.30 -1.02 -6.74
N ARG A 16 10.28 -2.33 -7.03
CA ARG A 16 9.24 -3.22 -6.53
C ARG A 16 9.25 -3.27 -5.00
N ILE A 17 10.41 -3.45 -4.37
CA ILE A 17 10.56 -3.52 -2.90
C ILE A 17 10.11 -2.20 -2.26
N CYS A 18 10.50 -1.05 -2.81
CA CYS A 18 10.02 0.25 -2.34
C CYS A 18 8.49 0.32 -2.37
N GLY A 19 7.87 -0.14 -3.46
CA GLY A 19 6.42 -0.26 -3.55
C GLY A 19 5.82 -1.14 -2.44
N GLN A 20 6.46 -2.28 -2.12
CA GLN A 20 5.99 -3.21 -1.07
C GLN A 20 6.05 -2.56 0.31
N VAL A 21 7.16 -1.91 0.63
CA VAL A 21 7.35 -1.22 1.91
C VAL A 21 6.32 -0.11 2.08
N ILE A 22 6.10 0.70 1.04
CA ILE A 22 5.09 1.78 1.08
C ILE A 22 3.69 1.20 1.29
N GLY A 23 3.33 0.12 0.59
CA GLY A 23 2.00 -0.51 0.71
C GLY A 23 1.75 -1.12 2.09
N ILE A 24 2.76 -1.77 2.67
CA ILE A 24 2.70 -2.31 4.03
C ILE A 24 2.57 -1.17 5.04
N ALA A 25 3.40 -0.13 4.92
CA ALA A 25 3.35 1.03 5.80
C ALA A 25 1.99 1.75 5.72
N ALA A 26 1.42 1.89 4.53
CA ALA A 26 0.09 2.45 4.32
C ALA A 26 -1.01 1.62 5.00
N ALA A 27 -0.96 0.29 4.88
CA ALA A 27 -1.92 -0.61 5.51
C ALA A 27 -1.84 -0.59 7.05
N ILE A 28 -0.63 -0.61 7.60
CA ILE A 28 -0.41 -0.48 9.05
C ILE A 28 -0.91 0.88 9.52
N GLY A 29 -0.55 1.96 8.81
CA GLY A 29 -1.02 3.31 9.10
C GLY A 29 -2.55 3.41 9.09
N ALA A 30 -3.21 2.78 8.13
CA ALA A 30 -4.67 2.76 8.03
C ALA A 30 -5.32 2.06 9.24
N ILE A 31 -4.81 0.89 9.67
CA ILE A 31 -5.30 0.21 10.88
C ILE A 31 -5.07 1.08 12.12
N CYS A 32 -3.87 1.64 12.28
CA CYS A 32 -3.54 2.46 13.44
C CYS A 32 -4.44 3.71 13.52
N LEU A 33 -4.62 4.42 12.40
CA LEU A 33 -5.52 5.56 12.32
C LEU A 33 -6.95 5.19 12.65
N PHE A 34 -7.42 4.06 12.10
CA PHE A 34 -8.76 3.58 12.37
C PHE A 34 -8.95 3.23 13.85
N ALA A 35 -7.99 2.55 14.47
CA ALA A 35 -8.01 2.26 15.91
C ALA A 35 -8.04 3.54 16.75
N VAL A 36 -7.23 4.55 16.41
CA VAL A 36 -7.25 5.86 17.10
C VAL A 36 -8.62 6.54 16.93
N LEU A 37 -9.19 6.53 15.73
CA LEU A 37 -10.52 7.11 15.47
C LEU A 37 -11.67 6.32 16.10
N LEU A 38 -11.45 5.10 16.56
CA LEU A 38 -12.47 4.29 17.20
C LEU A 38 -12.44 4.44 18.72
N TYR A 39 -11.24 4.36 19.32
CA TYR A 39 -11.05 4.32 20.77
C TYR A 39 -10.70 5.68 21.38
N PHE A 40 -10.13 6.60 20.60
CA PHE A 40 -9.65 7.90 21.07
C PHE A 40 -10.31 9.06 20.35
N ASN A 41 -11.52 8.86 19.82
CA ASN A 41 -12.24 9.86 19.07
C ASN A 41 -12.78 10.96 19.99
N PRO A 42 -12.24 12.20 19.96
CA PRO A 42 -12.78 13.27 20.78
C PRO A 42 -14.12 13.80 20.25
N TYR A 43 -14.49 13.43 19.01
CA TYR A 43 -15.66 13.96 18.31
C TYR A 43 -16.92 13.13 18.54
N VAL A 44 -16.80 11.91 19.08
CA VAL A 44 -17.94 11.02 19.32
C VAL A 44 -17.94 10.59 20.78
N LYS A 45 -19.00 10.96 21.52
CA LYS A 45 -19.23 10.55 22.91
C LYS A 45 -20.17 9.35 23.05
N ALA A 46 -20.68 8.84 21.93
CA ALA A 46 -21.59 7.70 21.91
C ALA A 46 -20.80 6.40 22.11
N GLU A 47 -21.34 5.49 22.93
CA GLU A 47 -20.75 4.17 23.11
C GLU A 47 -20.77 3.38 21.78
N PRO A 48 -19.75 2.54 21.52
CA PRO A 48 -19.70 1.69 20.32
C PRO A 48 -20.94 0.79 20.22
N GLY A 49 -21.87 1.13 19.32
CA GLY A 49 -23.00 0.26 18.97
C GLY A 49 -22.58 -0.94 18.11
N THR A 50 -23.52 -1.84 17.85
CA THR A 50 -23.30 -3.08 17.07
C THR A 50 -22.68 -2.83 15.69
N ASP A 51 -23.03 -1.72 15.04
CA ASP A 51 -22.50 -1.33 13.71
C ASP A 51 -20.99 -1.00 13.73
N THR A 52 -20.45 -0.65 14.90
CA THR A 52 -19.03 -0.36 15.10
C THR A 52 -18.20 -1.62 14.91
N SER A 53 -18.71 -2.77 15.34
CA SER A 53 -18.01 -4.06 15.25
C SER A 53 -17.83 -4.53 13.80
N LEU A 54 -18.86 -4.36 12.97
CA LEU A 54 -18.81 -4.68 11.54
C LEU A 54 -17.81 -3.76 10.82
N THR A 55 -17.81 -2.47 11.15
CA THR A 55 -16.90 -1.49 10.53
C THR A 55 -15.44 -1.81 10.88
N VAL A 56 -15.15 -2.16 12.14
CA VAL A 56 -13.82 -2.63 12.57
C VAL A 56 -13.39 -3.87 11.78
N LEU A 57 -14.27 -4.86 11.68
CA LEU A 57 -13.96 -6.10 10.96
C LEU A 57 -13.61 -5.82 9.50
N LEU A 58 -14.39 -4.99 8.82
CA LEU A 58 -14.17 -4.63 7.42
C LEU A 58 -12.85 -3.86 7.23
N MET A 59 -12.51 -2.94 8.13
CA MET A 59 -11.28 -2.16 8.04
C MET A 59 -10.03 -3.01 8.33
N VAL A 60 -10.09 -3.88 9.33
CA VAL A 60 -9.01 -4.84 9.61
C VAL A 60 -8.85 -5.79 8.43
N ALA A 61 -9.95 -6.32 7.87
CA ALA A 61 -9.90 -7.18 6.70
C ALA A 61 -9.28 -6.46 5.49
N ALA A 62 -9.69 -5.23 5.19
CA ALA A 62 -9.15 -4.43 4.09
C ALA A 62 -7.64 -4.18 4.25
N ALA A 63 -7.18 -3.91 5.46
CA ALA A 63 -5.76 -3.66 5.71
C ALA A 63 -4.91 -4.93 5.72
N VAL A 64 -5.40 -6.05 6.27
CA VAL A 64 -4.75 -7.36 6.11
C VAL A 64 -4.65 -7.70 4.62
N PHE A 65 -5.71 -7.45 3.87
CA PHE A 65 -5.73 -7.64 2.43
C PHE A 65 -4.68 -6.76 1.73
N GLY A 66 -4.55 -5.49 2.12
CA GLY A 66 -3.51 -4.57 1.65
C GLY A 66 -2.09 -5.06 1.94
N ILE A 67 -1.84 -5.60 3.14
CA ILE A 67 -0.55 -6.19 3.52
C ILE A 67 -0.25 -7.40 2.63
N VAL A 68 -1.18 -8.34 2.51
CA VAL A 68 -1.00 -9.57 1.71
C VAL A 68 -0.76 -9.23 0.23
N ALA A 69 -1.54 -8.29 -0.32
CA ALA A 69 -1.37 -7.81 -1.70
C ALA A 69 0.01 -7.17 -1.89
N SER A 70 0.49 -6.42 -0.89
CA SER A 70 1.82 -5.80 -0.90
C SER A 70 2.94 -6.83 -0.83
N VAL A 71 2.88 -7.80 0.08
CA VAL A 71 3.87 -8.88 0.20
C VAL A 71 3.94 -9.72 -1.07
N LYS A 72 2.79 -10.00 -1.71
CA LYS A 72 2.73 -10.75 -2.98
C LYS A 72 3.07 -9.92 -4.22
N ALA A 73 3.39 -8.64 -4.05
CA ALA A 73 3.68 -7.69 -5.13
C ALA A 73 2.62 -7.67 -6.25
N ARG A 74 1.34 -7.69 -5.85
CA ARG A 74 0.19 -7.74 -6.76
C ARG A 74 -0.44 -6.34 -6.90
N PRO A 75 0.01 -5.50 -7.85
CA PRO A 75 -0.40 -4.09 -7.93
C PRO A 75 -1.91 -3.89 -8.13
N PHE A 76 -2.55 -4.76 -8.91
CA PHE A 76 -4.01 -4.69 -9.14
C PHE A 76 -4.82 -4.86 -7.86
N TRP A 77 -4.40 -5.75 -6.96
CA TRP A 77 -5.11 -5.98 -5.71
C TRP A 77 -4.92 -4.82 -4.72
N ILE A 78 -3.75 -4.17 -4.71
CA ILE A 78 -3.54 -2.94 -3.93
C ILE A 78 -4.40 -1.79 -4.48
N LEU A 79 -4.57 -1.72 -5.80
CA LEU A 79 -5.46 -0.74 -6.43
C LEU A 79 -6.91 -0.92 -5.97
N ILE A 80 -7.38 -2.17 -5.83
CA ILE A 80 -8.70 -2.46 -5.25
C ILE A 80 -8.78 -1.96 -3.81
N VAL A 81 -7.75 -2.18 -2.99
CA VAL A 81 -7.71 -1.66 -1.60
C VAL A 81 -7.77 -0.14 -1.57
N PHE A 82 -7.08 0.55 -2.49
CA PHE A 82 -7.19 2.00 -2.65
C PHE A 82 -8.63 2.45 -2.93
N PHE A 83 -9.33 1.78 -3.87
CA PHE A 83 -10.70 2.13 -4.20
C PHE A 83 -11.70 1.82 -3.08
N VAL A 84 -11.51 0.71 -2.37
CA VAL A 84 -12.45 0.24 -1.33
C VAL A 84 -12.22 0.93 0.02
N SER A 85 -10.99 1.32 0.34
CA SER A 85 -10.66 1.86 1.66
C SER A 85 -11.24 3.24 1.89
N PHE A 86 -10.73 4.25 1.17
CA PHE A 86 -11.09 5.64 1.42
C PHE A 86 -11.31 6.46 0.15
N PHE A 87 -11.21 5.91 -1.07
CA PHE A 87 -11.53 6.69 -2.26
C PHE A 87 -13.04 6.95 -2.41
N PRO A 88 -13.51 8.18 -2.75
CA PRO A 88 -12.75 9.42 -2.97
C PRO A 88 -12.52 10.26 -1.71
N ILE A 89 -13.15 9.89 -0.59
CA ILE A 89 -13.16 10.63 0.69
C ILE A 89 -11.75 10.95 1.24
N GLY A 90 -10.78 10.06 1.05
CA GLY A 90 -9.40 10.24 1.47
C GLY A 90 -8.71 11.40 0.77
N PHE A 91 -9.09 11.71 -0.48
CA PHE A 91 -8.57 12.91 -1.16
C PHE A 91 -9.13 14.19 -0.56
N TYR A 92 -10.41 14.18 -0.20
CA TYR A 92 -11.03 15.31 0.48
C TYR A 92 -10.30 15.60 1.82
N PHE A 93 -9.97 14.56 2.58
CA PHE A 93 -9.26 14.72 3.85
C PHE A 93 -7.81 15.20 3.74
N LEU A 94 -7.17 15.16 2.57
CA LEU A 94 -5.83 15.75 2.42
C LEU A 94 -5.81 17.27 2.63
N GLY A 95 -6.93 17.93 2.32
CA GLY A 95 -7.10 19.36 2.52
C GLY A 95 -7.51 19.75 3.93
N THR A 96 -7.84 18.80 4.80
CA THR A 96 -8.27 19.09 6.17
C THR A 96 -7.08 19.05 7.14
N PRO A 97 -7.04 19.93 8.15
CA PRO A 97 -6.05 19.86 9.20
C PRO A 97 -6.34 18.70 10.17
N GLY A 98 -5.31 18.19 10.83
CA GLY A 98 -5.43 17.19 11.91
C GLY A 98 -5.31 15.74 11.45
N ILE A 99 -5.87 14.83 12.26
CA ILE A 99 -5.64 13.38 12.10
C ILE A 99 -6.24 12.80 10.82
N PHE A 100 -7.31 13.41 10.29
CA PHE A 100 -7.98 12.97 9.07
C PHE A 100 -7.07 13.08 7.82
N LYS A 101 -6.12 14.03 7.79
CA LYS A 101 -5.13 14.14 6.70
C LYS A 101 -4.35 12.85 6.48
N TRP A 102 -4.05 12.14 7.55
CA TRP A 102 -3.29 10.89 7.48
C TRP A 102 -4.06 9.76 6.79
N ILE A 103 -5.40 9.78 6.81
CA ILE A 103 -6.23 8.87 6.01
C ILE A 103 -5.93 9.07 4.52
N GLY A 104 -5.88 10.32 4.08
CA GLY A 104 -5.50 10.68 2.72
C GLY A 104 -4.07 10.25 2.37
N VAL A 105 -3.12 10.44 3.29
CA VAL A 105 -1.73 10.00 3.12
C VAL A 105 -1.64 8.47 2.95
N CYS A 106 -2.32 7.70 3.79
CA CYS A 106 -2.40 6.25 3.66
C CYS A 106 -3.03 5.84 2.31
N ASN A 107 -4.09 6.52 1.88
CA ASN A 107 -4.74 6.22 0.61
C ASN A 107 -3.81 6.50 -0.59
N ILE A 108 -3.11 7.65 -0.59
CA ILE A 108 -2.06 7.93 -1.59
C ILE A 108 -0.95 6.88 -1.51
N GLY A 109 -0.56 6.44 -0.31
CA GLY A 109 0.42 5.39 -0.12
C GLY A 109 0.05 4.10 -0.86
N PHE A 110 -1.21 3.66 -0.79
CA PHE A 110 -1.68 2.52 -1.58
C PHE A 110 -1.57 2.75 -3.10
N LEU A 111 -1.95 3.94 -3.58
CA LEU A 111 -1.85 4.27 -5.00
C LEU A 111 -0.39 4.26 -5.48
N VAL A 112 0.51 4.92 -4.75
CA VAL A 112 1.95 4.98 -5.05
C VAL A 112 2.56 3.58 -5.02
N SER A 113 2.21 2.77 -4.01
CA SER A 113 2.61 1.37 -3.91
C SER A 113 2.21 0.55 -5.14
N ALA A 114 0.96 0.66 -5.58
CA ALA A 114 0.45 -0.05 -6.75
C ALA A 114 1.19 0.37 -8.04
N VAL A 115 1.45 1.67 -8.23
CA VAL A 115 2.20 2.20 -9.39
C VAL A 115 3.63 1.68 -9.39
N LEU A 116 4.36 1.80 -8.27
CA LEU A 116 5.75 1.35 -8.17
C LEU A 116 5.88 -0.15 -8.44
N MET A 117 5.01 -0.98 -7.86
CA MET A 117 5.01 -2.41 -8.13
C MET A 117 4.72 -2.73 -9.60
N ARG A 118 3.81 -2.00 -10.24
CA ARG A 118 3.49 -2.19 -11.65
C ARG A 118 4.69 -1.85 -12.53
N VAL A 119 5.36 -0.73 -12.27
CA VAL A 119 6.57 -0.30 -12.98
C VAL A 119 7.70 -1.31 -12.78
N GLY A 120 7.98 -1.72 -11.54
CA GLY A 120 9.01 -2.72 -11.25
C GLY A 120 8.77 -4.06 -11.94
N ASN A 121 7.52 -4.53 -11.99
CA ASN A 121 7.16 -5.74 -12.71
C ASN A 121 7.32 -5.60 -14.24
N CYS A 122 6.99 -4.42 -14.81
CA CYS A 122 7.14 -4.17 -16.25
C CYS A 122 8.61 -4.14 -16.68
N LEU A 123 9.47 -3.47 -15.91
CA LEU A 123 10.91 -3.40 -16.19
C LEU A 123 11.58 -4.78 -16.12
N LYS A 124 11.16 -5.65 -15.18
CA LYS A 124 11.64 -7.03 -15.10
C LYS A 124 11.33 -7.81 -16.37
N LEU A 125 10.11 -7.69 -16.91
CA LEU A 125 9.70 -8.39 -18.12
C LEU A 125 10.48 -7.92 -19.36
N GLN A 126 10.75 -6.62 -19.48
CA GLN A 126 11.56 -6.08 -20.59
C GLN A 126 13.00 -6.62 -20.56
N LYS A 127 13.61 -6.71 -19.37
CA LYS A 127 14.95 -7.28 -19.19
C LYS A 127 15.00 -8.76 -19.62
N GLU A 128 14.03 -9.56 -19.21
CA GLU A 128 13.92 -10.98 -19.59
C GLU A 128 13.68 -11.18 -21.10
N GLN A 129 13.00 -10.25 -21.77
CA GLN A 129 12.81 -10.31 -23.23
C GLN A 129 14.10 -9.96 -23.99
N GLY A 130 14.87 -8.96 -23.56
CA GLY A 130 16.12 -8.57 -24.20
C GLY A 130 17.21 -9.66 -24.15
N GLU A 131 17.30 -10.40 -23.04
CA GLU A 131 18.25 -11.51 -22.89
C GLU A 131 17.92 -12.69 -23.83
N LYS A 132 16.64 -13.00 -24.01
CA LYS A 132 16.19 -14.07 -24.92
C LYS A 132 16.50 -13.77 -26.39
N THR A 133 16.35 -12.51 -26.81
CA THR A 133 16.67 -12.10 -28.18
C THR A 133 18.17 -12.17 -28.47
N SER A 134 19.03 -11.92 -27.48
CA SER A 134 20.49 -11.91 -27.66
C SER A 134 21.12 -13.32 -27.66
N SER A 135 20.44 -14.33 -27.10
CA SER A 135 20.95 -15.71 -27.02
C SER A 135 20.46 -16.60 -28.17
N GLY A 136 19.53 -16.11 -29.00
CA GLY A 136 18.99 -16.79 -30.16
C GLY A 136 19.62 -16.39 -31.50
N LEU A 137 20.64 -15.53 -31.46
CA LEU A 137 21.52 -15.13 -32.57
C LEU A 137 22.90 -15.74 -32.36
#